data_AF-J2LEH2-F1
#
_entry.id   AF-J2LEH2-F1
#
_cell.length_a   1.000
_cell.length_b   1.000
_cell.length_c   1.000
_cell.angle_alpha   90.00
_cell.angle_beta   90.00
_cell.angle_gamma   90.00
#
_symmetry.space_group_name_H-M   'P 1'
#
loop_
_entity.id
_entity.type
_entity.pdbx_description
1 polymer ?
#
loop_
_entity_poly.entity_id
_entity_poly.type
_entity_poly.pdbx_seq_one_letter_code
_entity_poly.pdbx_strand_id
1 'polypeptide(L)'
;MRAKQKFATSLNSNTQVSAQRDFVMQPPEIMDRITFNTLDDDILVGFVAAIRRHVGNGEKFAWVKLDNEPTGAFRAVPLARISSSDGFGRWRSAAP
;
A
#
# COMPACT_ATOMS: atom_id res chain seq x y z
N MET A 1 55.12 -10.57 -8.56
CA MET A 1 53.99 -10.58 -9.52
C MET A 1 53.13 -11.81 -9.27
N ARG A 2 51.86 -11.65 -8.86
CA ARG A 2 50.67 -12.41 -9.29
C ARG A 2 49.50 -12.03 -8.38
N ALA A 3 48.71 -11.06 -8.85
CA ALA A 3 47.40 -10.73 -8.31
C ALA A 3 46.39 -11.87 -8.61
N LYS A 4 45.32 -11.91 -7.80
CA LYS A 4 43.95 -12.42 -8.06
C LYS A 4 43.38 -12.98 -6.75
N GLN A 5 42.15 -12.75 -6.32
CA GLN A 5 41.10 -11.80 -6.65
C GLN A 5 40.07 -12.03 -5.53
N LYS A 6 39.63 -10.97 -4.84
CA LYS A 6 38.63 -11.07 -3.76
C LYS A 6 37.27 -11.35 -4.41
N PHE A 7 36.65 -12.49 -4.12
CA PHE A 7 35.25 -12.73 -4.49
C PHE A 7 34.35 -12.06 -3.46
N ALA A 8 34.04 -10.79 -3.68
CA ALA A 8 32.91 -10.13 -3.08
C ALA A 8 31.67 -10.49 -3.91
N THR A 9 30.86 -11.42 -3.45
CA THR A 9 29.50 -11.61 -3.99
C THR A 9 28.61 -10.53 -3.40
N SER A 10 28.54 -9.41 -4.11
CA SER A 10 27.54 -8.38 -3.90
C SER A 10 26.18 -8.94 -4.33
N LEU A 11 25.31 -9.23 -3.36
CA LEU A 11 23.88 -9.38 -3.62
C LEU A 11 23.30 -7.97 -3.67
N ASN A 12 23.17 -7.45 -4.89
CA ASN A 12 22.45 -6.22 -5.17
C ASN A 12 20.98 -6.42 -4.80
N SER A 13 20.60 -5.99 -3.60
CA SER A 13 19.21 -5.78 -3.23
C SER A 13 18.69 -4.55 -3.99
N ASN A 14 18.39 -4.75 -5.27
CA ASN A 14 17.70 -3.78 -6.12
C ASN A 14 16.18 -3.92 -6.00
N THR A 15 15.69 -4.12 -4.78
CA THR A 15 14.33 -3.77 -4.42
C THR A 15 14.41 -2.36 -3.86
N GLN A 16 13.81 -1.40 -4.56
CA GLN A 16 13.57 -0.08 -4.01
C GLN A 16 12.81 -0.25 -2.70
N VAL A 17 13.52 -0.28 -1.59
CA VAL A 17 12.95 -0.03 -0.27
C VAL A 17 12.70 1.47 -0.25
N SER A 18 11.73 1.94 -1.04
CA SER A 18 11.02 3.15 -0.66
C SER A 18 10.54 2.82 0.74
N ALA A 19 11.08 3.52 1.75
CA ALA A 19 10.78 3.26 3.15
C ALA A 19 9.30 2.92 3.26
N GLN A 20 9.00 1.65 3.58
CA GLN A 20 7.64 1.14 3.55
C GLN A 20 6.84 2.09 4.43
N ARG A 21 6.00 2.94 3.81
CA ARG A 21 5.28 3.98 4.54
C ARG A 21 4.51 3.27 5.64
N ASP A 22 4.69 3.71 6.88
CA ASP A 22 3.88 3.22 7.97
C ASP A 22 2.47 3.80 7.78
N PHE A 23 1.62 3.04 7.08
CA PHE A 23 0.27 3.47 6.76
C PHE A 23 -0.62 3.55 7.99
N VAL A 24 -0.25 2.93 9.12
CA VAL A 24 -0.98 3.08 10.38
C VAL A 24 -0.79 4.50 10.91
N MET A 25 0.44 5.02 10.84
CA MET A 25 0.79 6.37 11.29
C MET A 25 0.43 7.43 10.25
N GLN A 26 0.63 7.12 8.97
CA GLN A 26 0.33 8.00 7.83
C GLN A 26 -0.60 7.27 6.84
N PRO A 27 -1.92 7.31 7.07
CA PRO A 27 -2.89 6.65 6.19
C PRO A 27 -2.78 7.14 4.74
N PRO A 28 -3.12 6.30 3.75
CA PRO A 28 -3.26 6.76 2.38
C PRO A 28 -4.38 7.80 2.27
N GLU A 29 -4.30 8.63 1.24
CA GLU A 29 -5.30 9.66 0.95
C GLU A 29 -6.49 9.07 0.19
N ILE A 30 -7.63 9.76 0.23
CA ILE A 30 -8.77 9.42 -0.63
C ILE A 30 -8.33 9.54 -2.09
N MET A 31 -8.82 8.62 -2.93
CA MET A 31 -8.42 8.39 -4.31
C MET A 31 -6.98 7.86 -4.52
N ASP A 32 -6.21 7.55 -3.48
CA ASP A 32 -4.95 6.81 -3.66
C ASP A 32 -5.24 5.43 -4.24
N ARG A 33 -4.39 4.98 -5.17
CA ARG A 33 -4.38 3.58 -5.62
C ARG A 33 -3.43 2.83 -4.70
N ILE A 34 -3.95 1.80 -4.05
CA ILE A 34 -3.20 1.03 -3.07
C ILE A 34 -3.11 -0.44 -3.45
N THR A 35 -2.04 -1.08 -2.99
CA THR A 35 -1.89 -2.54 -2.99
C THR A 35 -1.96 -3.02 -1.55
N PHE A 36 -2.66 -4.13 -1.30
CA PHE A 36 -2.79 -4.71 0.03
C PHE A 36 -2.93 -6.23 -0.02
N ASN A 37 -2.60 -6.89 1.10
CA ASN A 37 -2.67 -8.34 1.22
C ASN A 37 -3.97 -8.79 1.91
N THR A 38 -4.66 -9.79 1.35
CA THR A 38 -5.85 -10.42 1.96
C THR A 38 -5.46 -11.37 3.10
N LEU A 39 -6.46 -11.85 3.86
CA LEU A 39 -6.23 -12.83 4.93
C LEU A 39 -5.69 -14.15 4.40
N ASP A 40 -5.99 -14.43 3.13
CA ASP A 40 -5.57 -15.63 2.41
C ASP A 40 -4.25 -15.40 1.63
N ASP A 41 -3.51 -14.34 1.97
CA ASP A 41 -2.24 -13.92 1.35
C ASP A 41 -2.30 -13.54 -0.14
N ASP A 42 -3.50 -13.32 -0.69
CA ASP A 42 -3.64 -12.75 -2.03
C ASP A 42 -3.27 -11.27 -2.07
N ILE A 43 -2.72 -10.82 -3.19
CA ILE A 43 -2.41 -9.40 -3.44
C ILE A 43 -3.53 -8.78 -4.26
N LEU A 44 -4.19 -7.77 -3.70
CA LEU A 44 -5.25 -7.01 -4.37
C LEU A 44 -4.89 -5.54 -4.54
N VAL A 45 -5.52 -4.90 -5.53
CA VAL A 45 -5.33 -3.49 -5.89
C VAL A 45 -6.68 -2.79 -5.97
N GLY A 46 -6.75 -1.55 -5.50
CA GLY A 46 -7.93 -0.72 -5.63
C GLY A 46 -7.72 0.71 -5.19
N PHE A 47 -8.80 1.50 -5.24
CA PHE A 47 -8.80 2.91 -4.86
C PHE A 47 -9.40 3.13 -3.48
N VAL A 48 -8.74 3.97 -2.68
CA VAL A 48 -9.25 4.40 -1.37
C VAL A 48 -10.44 5.33 -1.57
N ALA A 49 -11.62 4.90 -1.14
CA ALA A 49 -12.84 5.71 -1.17
C ALA A 49 -13.04 6.50 0.13
N ALA A 50 -12.60 5.96 1.27
CA ALA A 50 -12.68 6.64 2.56
C ALA A 50 -11.71 6.04 3.58
N ILE A 51 -11.32 6.83 4.58
CA ILE A 51 -10.66 6.34 5.80
C ILE A 51 -11.68 6.38 6.93
N ARG A 52 -11.93 5.24 7.58
CA ARG A 52 -12.88 5.13 8.69
C ARG A 52 -12.22 4.56 9.93
N ARG A 53 -12.70 4.98 11.10
CA ARG A 53 -12.27 4.44 12.40
C ARG A 53 -13.33 3.48 12.92
N HIS A 54 -12.90 2.33 13.42
CA HIS A 54 -13.78 1.40 14.11
C HIS A 54 -14.14 1.92 15.51
N VAL A 55 -15.41 1.82 15.89
CA VAL A 55 -15.98 2.48 17.08
C VAL A 55 -15.53 1.83 18.40
N GLY A 56 -15.10 0.56 18.37
CA GLY A 56 -14.67 -0.15 19.58
C GLY A 56 -13.19 -0.01 19.93
N ASN A 57 -12.31 -0.33 18.99
CA ASN A 57 -10.86 -0.41 19.21
C ASN A 57 -10.09 0.83 18.69
N GLY A 58 -10.77 1.76 18.02
CA GLY A 58 -10.13 2.95 17.46
C GLY A 58 -9.23 2.71 16.25
N GLU A 59 -9.17 1.47 15.74
CA GLU A 59 -8.37 1.10 14.58
C GLU A 59 -8.93 1.75 13.31
N LYS A 60 -8.03 2.19 12.42
CA LYS A 60 -8.41 2.80 11.14
C LYS A 60 -8.39 1.77 10.03
N PHE A 61 -9.32 1.92 9.10
CA PHE A 61 -9.48 1.09 7.92
C PHE A 61 -9.61 1.98 6.69
N ALA A 62 -8.94 1.58 5.61
CA ALA A 62 -9.23 2.09 4.28
C ALA A 62 -10.44 1.33 3.72
N TRP A 63 -11.45 2.06 3.25
CA TRP A 63 -12.53 1.50 2.46
C TRP A 63 -12.11 1.55 1.00
N VAL A 64 -11.92 0.39 0.39
CA VAL A 64 -11.28 0.26 -0.91
C VAL A 64 -12.28 -0.26 -1.92
N LYS A 65 -12.40 0.45 -3.05
CA LYS A 65 -13.08 -0.05 -4.24
C LYS A 65 -12.05 -0.83 -5.07
N LEU A 66 -12.28 -2.11 -5.27
CA LEU A 66 -11.40 -2.93 -6.11
C LEU A 66 -11.61 -2.62 -7.60
N ASP A 67 -10.53 -2.71 -8.38
CA ASP A 67 -10.57 -2.46 -9.83
C ASP A 67 -11.47 -3.45 -10.58
N ASN A 68 -11.62 -4.66 -10.05
CA ASN A 68 -12.31 -5.79 -10.71
C ASN A 68 -13.66 -6.16 -10.06
N GLU A 69 -14.16 -5.36 -9.11
CA GLU A 69 -15.45 -5.63 -8.44
C GLU A 69 -16.59 -4.72 -8.94
N PRO A 70 -17.86 -5.15 -8.81
CA PRO A 70 -19.02 -4.35 -9.17
C PRO A 70 -19.03 -2.99 -8.46
N THR A 71 -19.56 -1.97 -9.15
CA THR A 71 -19.72 -0.64 -8.56
C THR A 71 -20.57 -0.72 -7.28
N GLY A 72 -20.06 -0.14 -6.20
CA GLY A 72 -20.73 -0.11 -4.89
C GLY A 72 -20.25 -1.18 -3.91
N ALA A 73 -19.46 -2.15 -4.35
CA ALA A 73 -18.75 -3.05 -3.45
C ALA A 73 -17.47 -2.37 -2.89
N PHE A 74 -17.29 -2.46 -1.58
CA PHE A 74 -16.11 -1.93 -0.89
C PHE A 74 -15.58 -2.96 0.10
N ARG A 75 -14.26 -3.01 0.22
CA ARG A 75 -13.57 -3.82 1.24
C ARG A 75 -12.97 -2.92 2.31
N ALA A 76 -13.21 -3.27 3.58
CA ALA A 76 -12.53 -2.63 4.70
C ALA A 76 -11.16 -3.29 4.88
N VAL A 77 -10.10 -2.52 4.63
CA VAL A 77 -8.71 -2.97 4.69
C VAL A 77 -8.02 -2.33 5.89
N PRO A 78 -7.50 -3.11 6.86
CA PRO A 78 -6.66 -2.57 7.93
C PRO A 78 -5.45 -1.85 7.35
N LEU A 79 -5.11 -0.67 7.86
CA LEU A 79 -3.99 0.11 7.31
C LEU A 79 -2.65 -0.66 7.38
N ALA A 80 -2.48 -1.53 8.37
CA ALA A 80 -1.30 -2.37 8.52
C ALA A 80 -1.11 -3.40 7.39
N ARG A 81 -2.16 -3.68 6.59
CA ARG A 81 -2.09 -4.63 5.46
C ARG A 81 -1.79 -3.96 4.13
N ILE A 82 -1.70 -2.64 4.09
CA ILE A 82 -1.39 -1.89 2.88
C ILE A 82 0.12 -1.97 2.66
N SER A 83 0.53 -2.44 1.49
CA SER A 83 1.93 -2.60 1.11
C SER A 83 2.43 -1.42 0.27
N SER A 84 1.56 -0.77 -0.49
CA SER A 84 1.92 0.41 -1.28
C SER A 84 0.74 1.37 -1.49
N SER A 85 1.06 2.64 -1.72
CA SER A 85 0.16 3.69 -2.19
C SER A 85 0.89 4.50 -3.25
N ASP A 86 0.19 4.85 -4.33
CA ASP A 86 0.73 5.71 -5.38
C ASP A 86 0.81 7.19 -4.96
N GLY A 87 0.11 7.60 -3.89
CA GLY A 87 0.14 8.96 -3.34
C GLY A 87 -0.45 10.03 -4.26
N PHE A 88 -1.19 9.63 -5.30
CA PHE A 88 -1.80 10.57 -6.25
C PHE A 88 -3.23 11.00 -5.87
N GLY A 89 -3.73 10.53 -4.73
CA GLY A 89 -5.07 10.78 -4.21
C GLY A 89 -5.41 12.26 -4.09
N ARG A 90 -4.55 13.09 -3.46
CA ARG A 90 -4.72 14.56 -3.43
C ARG A 90 -4.95 15.18 -4.81
N TRP A 91 -4.22 14.72 -5.82
CA TRP A 91 -4.27 15.32 -7.15
C TRP A 91 -5.55 14.89 -7.88
N ARG A 92 -5.99 13.65 -7.66
CA ARG A 92 -7.26 13.13 -8.22
C ARG A 92 -8.49 13.71 -7.54
N SER A 93 -8.38 14.03 -6.25
CA SER A 93 -9.47 14.61 -5.45
C SER A 93 -9.61 16.12 -5.64
N ALA A 94 -8.58 16.79 -6.15
CA ALA A 94 -8.56 18.23 -6.41
C ALA A 94 -9.09 18.62 -7.81
N ALA A 95 -9.52 17.65 -8.63
CA ALA A 95 -10.19 17.94 -9.90
C ALA A 95 -11.58 18.58 -9.61
N PRO A 96 -11.92 19.70 -10.27
CA PRO A 96 -13.14 20.47 -10.02
C PRO A 96 -14.44 19.74 -10.40
#